data_AF-A0A7T8HKJ7-F1
#
_entry.id   AF-A0A7T8HKJ7-F1
#
_cell.length_a   1.000
_cell.length_b   1.000
_cell.length_c   1.000
_cell.angle_alpha   90.00
_cell.angle_beta   90.00
_cell.angle_gamma   90.00
#
_symmetry.space_group_name_H-M   'P 1'
#
loop_
_entity.id
_entity.type
_entity.pdbx_description
1 polymer ?
#
loop_
_entity_poly.entity_id
_entity_poly.type
_entity_poly.pdbx_seq_one_letter_code
_entity_poly.pdbx_strand_id
1 'polypeptide(L)'
;MGPVVVIIAPNLKRRPYKFYLSLENSICKDYMTEKLWNALNHSVVPIVLGGGDYANTLPEGSYIDASSNGPKALAALMKTLDEDESRYAEYFWWKERFSASVLSEEEHAERHCALCERLHRDDSHQVMEDLEKWWEKEGRCTQIRF
;
A
#
# COMPACT_ATOMS: atom_id res chain seq x y z
N MET A 1 -20.14 7.48 21.73
CA MET A 1 -19.33 7.32 20.52
C MET A 1 -17.97 7.92 20.79
N GLY A 2 -16.92 7.11 20.71
CA GLY A 2 -15.53 7.58 20.82
C GLY A 2 -15.02 8.11 19.47
N PRO A 3 -13.80 8.69 19.44
CA PRO A 3 -13.16 9.08 18.19
C PRO A 3 -12.68 7.84 17.42
N VAL A 4 -12.86 7.85 16.09
CA VAL A 4 -12.24 6.86 15.19
C VAL A 4 -10.73 6.95 15.31
N VAL A 5 -10.06 5.84 15.61
CA VAL A 5 -8.63 5.82 15.87
C VAL A 5 -7.85 5.56 14.58
N VAL A 6 -7.27 6.64 14.04
CA VAL A 6 -6.51 6.69 12.78
C VAL A 6 -5.07 7.09 13.08
N ILE A 7 -4.10 6.57 12.33
CA ILE A 7 -2.71 7.01 12.41
C ILE A 7 -2.06 7.25 11.05
N ILE A 8 -1.17 8.23 11.04
CA ILE A 8 -0.19 8.51 10.00
C ILE A 8 1.16 8.47 10.69
N ALA A 9 1.95 7.42 10.52
CA ALA A 9 3.26 7.33 11.15
C ALA A 9 4.17 6.35 10.42
N PRO A 10 5.43 6.74 10.10
CA PRO A 10 6.35 5.89 9.34
C PRO A 10 6.65 4.55 10.02
N ASN A 11 6.48 4.46 11.34
CA ASN A 11 6.61 3.23 12.11
C ASN A 11 5.36 3.00 12.94
N LEU A 12 4.58 1.98 12.57
CA LEU A 12 3.42 1.59 13.35
C LEU A 12 3.87 0.92 14.65
N LYS A 13 3.37 1.42 15.78
CA LYS A 13 3.56 0.77 17.09
C LYS A 13 2.27 0.03 17.45
N ARG A 14 2.38 -1.08 18.20
CA ARG A 14 1.24 -1.79 18.79
C ARG A 14 0.42 -0.84 19.69
N ARG A 15 -0.59 -0.21 19.11
CA ARG A 15 -1.68 0.54 19.74
C ARG A 15 -2.93 0.29 18.89
N PRO A 16 -4.15 0.44 19.44
CA PRO A 16 -5.37 0.06 18.74
C PRO A 16 -5.72 1.09 17.66
N TYR A 17 -5.06 1.02 16.51
CA TYR A 17 -5.46 1.74 15.31
C TYR A 17 -6.28 0.81 14.45
N LYS A 18 -7.47 1.25 14.01
CA LYS A 18 -8.27 0.50 13.03
C LYS A 18 -7.89 0.85 11.60
N PHE A 19 -7.44 2.10 11.38
CA PHE A 19 -7.10 2.60 10.06
C PHE A 19 -5.71 3.22 10.02
N TYR A 20 -4.99 2.94 8.94
CA TYR A 20 -3.69 3.55 8.64
C TYR A 20 -3.78 4.31 7.33
N LEU A 21 -3.52 5.63 7.36
CA LEU A 21 -3.50 6.44 6.14
C LEU A 21 -2.21 6.16 5.37
N SER A 22 -2.32 5.26 4.39
CA SER A 22 -1.27 4.82 3.46
C SER A 22 -1.22 5.75 2.25
N LEU A 23 -1.11 7.06 2.49
CA LEU A 23 -1.11 8.06 1.43
C LEU A 23 0.29 8.18 0.86
N GLU A 24 0.41 8.08 -0.46
CA GLU A 24 1.67 8.32 -1.14
C GLU A 24 1.95 9.81 -1.30
N ASN A 25 3.24 10.15 -1.30
CA ASN A 25 3.67 11.54 -1.50
C ASN A 25 3.35 12.05 -2.91
N SER A 26 3.13 11.14 -3.85
CA SER A 26 2.80 11.43 -5.24
C SER A 26 1.94 10.32 -5.80
N ILE A 27 0.98 10.68 -6.66
CA ILE A 27 0.13 9.72 -7.38
C ILE A 27 0.85 9.38 -8.68
N CYS A 28 1.69 8.35 -8.63
CA CYS A 28 2.45 7.85 -9.77
C CYS A 28 2.02 6.43 -10.11
N LYS A 29 2.02 6.08 -11.40
CA LYS A 29 1.73 4.71 -11.82
C LYS A 29 2.71 3.74 -11.16
N ASP A 30 2.20 2.62 -10.66
CA ASP A 30 2.95 1.52 -10.04
C ASP A 30 3.68 1.91 -8.73
N TYR A 31 3.54 3.15 -8.26
CA TYR A 31 4.22 3.62 -7.06
C TYR A 31 3.45 3.22 -5.80
N MET A 32 3.99 2.23 -5.08
CA MET A 32 3.49 1.73 -3.81
C MET A 32 4.67 1.52 -2.86
N THR A 33 4.58 2.06 -1.66
CA THR A 33 5.70 2.07 -0.70
C THR A 33 5.43 1.23 0.54
N GLU A 34 6.34 1.30 1.52
CA GLU A 34 6.24 0.61 2.80
C GLU A 34 4.94 0.91 3.57
N LYS A 35 4.31 2.06 3.32
CA LYS A 35 3.10 2.52 4.05
C LYS A 35 1.98 1.49 3.99
N LEU A 36 1.69 0.97 2.80
CA LEU A 36 0.69 -0.06 2.58
C LEU A 36 1.05 -1.35 3.33
N TRP A 37 2.27 -1.83 3.15
CA TRP A 37 2.75 -3.08 3.74
C TRP A 37 2.83 -3.03 5.26
N ASN A 38 3.20 -1.87 5.83
CA ASN A 38 3.24 -1.62 7.26
C ASN A 38 1.85 -1.78 7.91
N ALA A 39 0.78 -1.29 7.25
CA ALA A 39 -0.58 -1.46 7.74
C ALA A 39 -1.01 -2.93 7.76
N LEU A 40 -0.82 -3.62 6.63
CA LEU A 40 -1.19 -5.02 6.47
C LEU A 40 -0.44 -5.93 7.46
N ASN A 41 0.87 -5.73 7.61
CA ASN A 41 1.71 -6.48 8.55
C ASN A 41 1.25 -6.31 10.02
N HIS A 42 0.69 -5.14 10.37
CA HIS A 42 0.17 -4.87 11.70
C HIS A 42 -1.32 -5.17 11.89
N SER A 43 -1.99 -5.77 10.89
CA SER A 43 -3.43 -6.04 10.93
C SER A 43 -4.28 -4.78 11.13
N VAL A 44 -3.91 -3.71 10.42
CA VAL A 44 -4.65 -2.43 10.37
C VAL A 44 -5.12 -2.21 8.94
N VAL A 45 -6.36 -1.76 8.74
CA VAL A 45 -6.90 -1.55 7.39
C VAL A 45 -6.18 -0.35 6.74
N PRO A 46 -5.47 -0.54 5.61
CA PRO A 46 -4.86 0.57 4.90
C PRO A 46 -5.92 1.37 4.15
N ILE A 47 -5.88 2.69 4.35
CA ILE A 47 -6.56 3.67 3.49
C ILE A 47 -5.52 4.16 2.48
N VAL A 48 -5.62 3.74 1.24
CA VAL A 48 -4.63 4.04 0.20
C VAL A 48 -5.03 5.26 -0.61
N LEU A 49 -4.04 6.06 -0.99
CA LEU A 49 -4.17 7.10 -2.01
C LEU A 49 -2.85 7.17 -2.77
N GLY A 50 -2.86 6.73 -4.02
CA GLY A 50 -1.67 6.64 -4.87
C GLY A 50 -2.04 6.14 -6.27
N GLY A 51 -1.04 5.88 -7.11
CA GLY A 51 -1.25 5.38 -8.48
C GLY A 51 -0.85 3.92 -8.68
N GLY A 52 -0.69 3.18 -7.59
CA GLY A 52 -0.41 1.74 -7.62
C GLY A 52 -1.58 0.92 -8.15
N ASP A 53 -1.27 -0.23 -8.75
CA ASP A 53 -2.26 -1.20 -9.20
C ASP A 53 -2.69 -2.10 -8.03
N TYR A 54 -3.42 -1.50 -7.07
CA TYR A 54 -3.84 -2.18 -5.86
C TYR A 54 -4.74 -3.39 -6.14
N ALA A 55 -5.59 -3.32 -7.16
CA ALA A 55 -6.53 -4.39 -7.49
C ALA A 55 -5.82 -5.67 -7.95
N ASN A 56 -4.70 -5.55 -8.69
CA ASN A 56 -3.92 -6.71 -9.11
C ASN A 56 -2.81 -7.12 -8.12
N THR A 57 -2.49 -6.24 -7.16
CA THR A 57 -1.42 -6.47 -6.17
C THR A 57 -1.93 -7.02 -4.84
N LEU A 58 -3.14 -6.63 -4.43
CA LEU A 58 -3.69 -6.93 -3.12
C LEU A 58 -4.91 -7.86 -3.21
N PRO A 59 -5.16 -8.66 -2.17
CA PRO A 59 -6.42 -9.37 -2.04
C PRO A 59 -7.61 -8.40 -2.09
N GLU A 60 -8.64 -8.75 -2.84
CA GLU A 60 -9.85 -7.92 -2.96
C GLU A 60 -10.45 -7.62 -1.58
N GLY A 61 -10.82 -6.36 -1.34
CA GLY A 61 -11.41 -5.93 -0.07
C GLY A 61 -10.42 -5.84 1.11
N SER A 62 -9.10 -6.01 0.90
CA SER A 62 -8.11 -5.88 1.99
C SER A 62 -7.73 -4.42 2.31
N TYR A 63 -8.27 -3.44 1.59
CA TYR A 63 -7.89 -2.03 1.67
C TYR A 63 -9.08 -1.13 1.31
N ILE A 64 -8.97 0.16 1.63
CA ILE A 64 -9.94 1.19 1.22
C ILE A 64 -9.23 2.18 0.30
N ASP A 65 -9.72 2.33 -0.93
CA ASP A 65 -9.21 3.30 -1.90
C ASP A 65 -9.85 4.68 -1.72
N ALA A 66 -9.06 5.64 -1.23
CA ALA A 66 -9.49 7.01 -1.01
C ALA A 66 -9.63 7.83 -2.30
N SER A 67 -9.14 7.34 -3.46
CA SER A 67 -9.31 8.04 -4.74
C SER A 67 -10.75 8.03 -5.24
N SER A 68 -11.52 7.01 -4.85
CA SER A 68 -12.89 6.78 -5.29
C SER A 68 -13.91 7.68 -4.58
N ASN A 69 -13.57 8.23 -3.41
CA ASN A 69 -14.50 8.91 -2.52
C ASN A 69 -13.88 10.16 -1.90
N GLY A 70 -14.64 11.27 -1.84
CA GLY A 70 -14.17 12.48 -1.16
C GLY A 70 -14.00 12.28 0.36
N PRO A 71 -13.22 13.14 1.05
CA PRO A 71 -12.88 12.98 2.48
C PRO A 71 -14.09 12.79 3.41
N LYS A 72 -15.22 13.45 3.10
CA LYS A 72 -16.47 13.33 3.88
C LYS A 72 -17.07 11.92 3.80
N ALA A 73 -17.10 11.33 2.61
CA ALA A 73 -17.64 10.00 2.40
C ALA A 73 -16.70 8.94 3.03
N LEU A 74 -15.39 9.13 2.87
CA LEU A 74 -14.38 8.29 3.51
C LEU A 74 -14.51 8.31 5.05
N ALA A 75 -14.64 9.49 5.65
CA ALA A 75 -14.84 9.62 7.10
C ALA A 75 -16.15 8.96 7.58
N ALA A 76 -17.23 9.06 6.79
CA ALA A 76 -18.49 8.39 7.11
C ALA A 76 -18.35 6.86 7.06
N LEU A 77 -17.68 6.32 6.03
CA LEU A 77 -17.39 4.89 5.92
C LEU A 77 -16.55 4.39 7.10
N MET A 78 -15.45 5.09 7.42
CA MET A 78 -14.58 4.73 8.53
C MET A 78 -15.34 4.72 9.87
N LYS A 79 -16.27 5.66 10.07
CA LYS A 79 -17.13 5.68 11.25
C LYS A 79 -18.07 4.48 11.30
N THR A 80 -18.72 4.13 10.18
CA THR A 80 -19.58 2.95 10.12
C THR A 80 -18.80 1.67 10.42
N LEU A 81 -17.59 1.52 9.89
CA LEU A 81 -16.73 0.36 10.16
C LEU A 81 -16.17 0.35 11.58
N ASP A 82 -15.93 1.52 12.20
CA ASP A 82 -15.54 1.59 13.61
C ASP A 82 -16.66 1.11 14.55
N GLU A 83 -17.92 1.31 14.16
CA GLU A 83 -19.10 0.91 14.93
C GLU A 83 -19.54 -0.55 14.66
N ASP A 84 -19.05 -1.18 13.60
CA ASP A 84 -19.41 -2.55 13.17
C ASP A 84 -18.16 -3.44 13.05
N GLU A 85 -17.83 -4.13 14.14
CA GLU A 85 -16.68 -5.04 14.21
C GLU A 85 -16.75 -6.20 13.22
N SER A 86 -17.96 -6.67 12.87
CA SER A 86 -18.10 -7.79 11.93
C SER A 86 -17.71 -7.36 10.53
N ARG A 87 -18.22 -6.20 10.09
CA ARG A 87 -17.85 -5.63 8.79
C ARG A 87 -16.38 -5.20 8.73
N TYR A 88 -15.83 -4.71 9.84
CA TYR A 88 -14.40 -4.40 9.91
C TYR A 88 -13.54 -5.67 9.80
N ALA A 89 -13.96 -6.78 10.42
CA ALA A 89 -13.25 -8.06 10.35
C ALA A 89 -13.18 -8.64 8.93
N GLU A 90 -14.16 -8.36 8.06
CA GLU A 90 -14.17 -8.80 6.66
C GLU A 90 -12.92 -8.35 5.88
N TYR A 91 -12.30 -7.21 6.23
CA TYR A 91 -11.06 -6.73 5.60
C TYR A 91 -9.83 -7.62 5.84
N PHE A 92 -9.95 -8.66 6.68
CA PHE A 92 -8.85 -9.54 7.05
C PHE A 92 -9.01 -10.99 6.59
N TRP A 93 -10.01 -11.30 5.74
CA TRP A 93 -10.23 -12.65 5.20
C TRP A 93 -8.97 -13.25 4.54
N TRP A 94 -8.15 -12.39 3.92
CA TRP A 94 -6.94 -12.76 3.19
C TRP A 94 -5.88 -13.41 4.09
N LYS A 95 -5.89 -13.15 5.39
CA LYS A 95 -4.89 -13.68 6.34
C LYS A 95 -4.91 -15.21 6.47
N GLU A 96 -5.96 -15.86 5.99
CA GLU A 96 -6.04 -17.32 5.90
C GLU A 96 -5.12 -17.91 4.80
N ARG A 97 -4.82 -17.12 3.76
CA ARG A 97 -4.14 -17.59 2.53
C ARG A 97 -2.89 -16.81 2.19
N PHE A 98 -2.74 -15.60 2.72
CA PHE A 98 -1.67 -14.67 2.39
C PHE A 98 -1.03 -14.10 3.66
N SER A 99 0.23 -13.69 3.54
CA SER A 99 0.99 -13.01 4.58
C SER A 99 1.56 -11.70 4.04
N ALA A 100 1.33 -10.60 4.75
CA ALA A 100 2.08 -9.36 4.54
C ALA A 100 3.27 -9.36 5.50
N SER A 101 4.47 -9.54 4.96
CA SER A 101 5.70 -9.68 5.75
C SER A 101 6.71 -8.63 5.32
N VAL A 102 7.35 -7.96 6.28
CA VAL A 102 8.59 -7.23 6.02
C VAL A 102 9.69 -8.28 5.94
N LEU A 103 10.39 -8.32 4.80
CA LEU A 103 11.46 -9.27 4.57
C LEU A 103 12.64 -8.95 5.50
N SER A 104 13.27 -10.00 6.01
CA SER A 104 14.58 -9.90 6.65
C SER A 104 15.66 -9.54 5.63
N GLU A 105 16.81 -9.07 6.13
CA GLU A 105 17.98 -8.80 5.29
C GLU A 105 18.42 -10.04 4.49
N GLU A 106 18.31 -11.22 5.08
CA GLU A 106 18.63 -12.49 4.42
C GLU A 106 17.67 -12.78 3.27
N GLU A 107 16.35 -12.65 3.50
CA GLU A 107 15.34 -12.82 2.45
C GLU A 107 15.49 -11.77 1.33
N HIS A 108 15.87 -10.54 1.67
CA HIS A 108 16.23 -9.54 0.67
C HIS A 108 17.43 -9.99 -0.15
N ALA A 109 18.51 -10.44 0.47
CA ALA A 109 19.71 -10.91 -0.23
C ALA A 109 19.38 -12.06 -1.18
N GLU A 110 18.61 -13.06 -0.74
CA GLU A 110 18.17 -14.18 -1.57
C GLU A 110 17.38 -13.73 -2.81
N ARG A 111 16.42 -12.81 -2.63
CA ARG A 111 15.63 -12.28 -3.75
C ARG A 111 16.46 -11.48 -4.74
N HIS A 112 17.40 -10.67 -4.26
CA HIS A 112 18.31 -9.92 -5.13
C HIS A 112 19.24 -10.87 -5.91
N CYS A 113 19.74 -11.93 -5.27
CA CYS A 113 20.53 -12.97 -5.95
C CYS A 113 19.72 -13.68 -7.03
N ALA A 114 18.47 -14.08 -6.73
CA ALA A 114 17.58 -14.71 -7.71
C ALA A 114 17.26 -13.78 -8.90
N LEU A 115 17.07 -12.49 -8.65
CA LEU A 115 16.90 -11.48 -9.71
C LEU A 115 18.18 -11.37 -10.56
N CYS A 116 19.35 -11.26 -9.94
CA CYS A 116 20.65 -11.19 -10.62
C CYS A 116 20.87 -12.42 -11.51
N GLU A 117 20.59 -13.62 -11.00
CA GLU A 117 20.68 -14.85 -11.79
C GLU A 117 19.75 -14.86 -13.00
N ARG A 118 18.50 -14.38 -12.85
CA ARG A 118 17.57 -14.24 -13.97
C ARG A 118 18.08 -13.25 -15.01
N LEU A 119 18.58 -12.10 -14.60
CA LEU A 119 19.14 -11.08 -15.50
C LEU A 119 20.38 -11.57 -16.25
N HIS A 120 21.14 -12.52 -15.70
CA HIS A 120 22.27 -13.14 -16.41
C HIS A 120 21.88 -14.27 -17.38
N ARG A 121 20.65 -14.79 -17.29
CA ARG A 121 20.13 -15.83 -18.18
C ARG A 121 19.23 -15.27 -19.28
N ASP A 122 18.72 -14.07 -19.08
CA ASP A 122 17.81 -13.38 -19.99
C ASP A 122 18.60 -12.34 -20.77
N ASP A 123 18.76 -12.55 -22.07
CA ASP A 123 19.46 -11.62 -22.96
C ASP A 123 18.58 -10.41 -23.35
N SER A 124 17.30 -10.40 -22.94
CA SER A 124 16.42 -9.27 -23.14
C SER A 124 16.87 -8.09 -22.29
N HIS A 125 17.00 -6.93 -22.93
CA HIS A 125 17.34 -5.69 -22.26
C HIS A 125 16.43 -4.57 -22.73
N GLN A 126 16.03 -3.72 -21.79
CA GLN A 126 15.47 -2.41 -22.09
C GLN A 126 16.48 -1.35 -21.68
N VAL A 127 16.75 -0.42 -22.58
CA VAL A 127 17.54 0.77 -22.27
C VAL A 127 16.58 1.94 -22.14
N MET A 128 16.71 2.66 -21.03
CA MET A 128 16.05 3.93 -20.81
C MET A 128 17.09 5.03 -20.99
N GLU A 129 17.11 5.62 -22.19
CA GLU A 129 18.08 6.65 -22.60
C GLU A 129 18.03 7.89 -21.69
N ASP A 130 16.85 8.24 -21.19
CA ASP A 130 16.63 9.38 -20.30
C ASP A 130 15.73 8.95 -19.14
N LEU A 131 16.38 8.67 -18.00
CA LEU A 131 15.70 8.23 -16.79
C LEU A 131 14.77 9.31 -16.22
N GLU A 132 15.19 10.59 -16.26
CA GLU A 132 14.39 11.71 -15.76
C GLU A 132 13.12 11.85 -16.60
N LYS A 133 13.24 11.80 -17.93
CA LYS A 133 12.08 11.85 -18.82
C LYS A 133 11.16 10.66 -18.60
N TRP A 134 11.68 9.44 -18.58
CA TRP A 134 10.86 8.24 -18.39
C TRP A 134 10.12 8.25 -17.05
N TRP A 135 10.79 8.62 -15.96
CA TRP A 135 10.22 8.57 -14.61
C TRP A 135 9.39 9.80 -14.26
N GLU A 136 9.94 11.00 -14.44
CA GLU A 136 9.31 12.22 -13.94
C GLU A 136 8.31 12.82 -14.93
N LYS A 137 8.65 12.81 -16.23
CA LYS A 137 7.82 13.46 -17.27
C LYS A 137 6.77 12.50 -17.83
N GLU A 138 7.15 11.25 -18.08
CA GLU A 138 6.28 10.22 -18.69
C GLU A 138 5.69 9.24 -17.66
N GLY A 139 6.22 9.17 -16.44
CA GLY A 139 5.77 8.27 -15.38
C GLY A 139 4.37 8.56 -14.81
N ARG A 140 3.62 9.49 -15.42
CA ARG A 140 2.25 9.86 -15.05
C ARG A 140 2.11 10.17 -13.56
N CYS A 141 3.07 10.93 -13.04
CA CYS A 141 3.12 11.35 -11.65
C CYS A 141 2.35 12.66 -11.43
N THR A 142 1.44 12.67 -10.47
CA THR A 142 0.81 13.90 -9.97
C THR A 142 1.28 14.16 -8.53
N GLN A 143 1.89 15.32 -8.31
CA GLN A 143 2.28 15.77 -6.97
C GLN A 143 1.04 16.18 -6.17
N ILE A 144 0.87 15.63 -4.97
CA ILE A 144 -0.22 16.02 -4.07
C ILE A 144 0.23 17.27 -3.31
N ARG A 145 -0.44 18.40 -3.56
CA ARG A 145 -0.27 19.61 -2.75
C ARG A 145 -1.37 19.66 -1.70
N PHE A 146 -0.99 19.55 -0.44
CA PHE A 146 -1.86 19.75 0.72
C PHE A 146 -1.80 21.20 1.18
#